data_AF-A0A1X7E0D5-F1
#
_entry.id   AF-A0A1X7E0D5-F1
#
_cell.length_a   1.000
_cell.length_b   1.000
_cell.length_c   1.000
_cell.angle_alpha   90.00
_cell.angle_beta   90.00
_cell.angle_gamma   90.00
#
_symmetry.space_group_name_H-M   'P 1'
#
loop_
_entity.id
_entity.type
_entity.pdbx_description
1 polymer ?
#
loop_
_entity_poly.entity_id
_entity_poly.type
_entity_poly.pdbx_seq_one_letter_code
_entity_poly.pdbx_strand_id
1 'polypeptide(L)'
;MTDAIVRVTNLASHDLFILGDPNWDDQHLMFGSHAARGTYRIAPGDSMDVAAPGACAAEREEYAIGMIFADGQDIDYGSAGAFQTAIGWRQDTGGLGVTDEYTIRTPALSYSAASESACSMRMAFVDARAHEQTGRGR
;
A
#
# COMPACT_ATOMS: atom_id res chain seq x y z
N MET A 1 -11.70 -4.77 -19.50
CA MET A 1 -10.49 -5.16 -18.76
C MET A 1 -10.87 -5.27 -17.31
N THR A 2 -10.29 -6.22 -16.57
CA THR A 2 -10.63 -6.44 -15.16
C THR A 2 -9.72 -5.62 -14.28
N ASP A 3 -10.31 -4.89 -13.34
CA ASP A 3 -9.57 -4.05 -12.41
C ASP A 3 -8.91 -4.91 -11.33
N ALA A 4 -7.72 -4.53 -10.91
CA ALA A 4 -7.13 -5.06 -9.70
C ALA A 4 -7.62 -4.26 -8.49
N ILE A 5 -7.92 -4.93 -7.38
CA ILE A 5 -8.47 -4.29 -6.18
C ILE A 5 -7.60 -4.60 -4.97
N VAL A 6 -7.11 -3.55 -4.31
CA VAL A 6 -6.39 -3.62 -3.03
C VAL A 6 -7.30 -3.04 -1.96
N ARG A 7 -7.83 -3.89 -1.08
CA ARG A 7 -8.56 -3.45 0.11
C ARG A 7 -7.58 -3.07 1.20
N VAL A 8 -7.53 -1.79 1.53
CA VAL A 8 -6.63 -1.24 2.55
C VAL A 8 -7.42 -0.94 3.81
N THR A 9 -7.00 -1.50 4.93
CA THR A 9 -7.61 -1.25 6.25
C THR A 9 -6.59 -0.62 7.17
N ASN A 10 -6.95 0.51 7.78
CA ASN A 10 -6.15 1.14 8.80
C ASN A 10 -6.62 0.70 10.20
N LEU A 11 -5.86 -0.19 10.83
CA LEU A 11 -6.04 -0.61 12.23
C LEU A 11 -5.03 0.07 13.17
N ALA A 12 -4.23 1.01 12.66
CA ALA A 12 -3.29 1.79 13.46
C ALA A 12 -4.02 2.84 14.29
N SER A 13 -3.32 3.44 15.26
CA SER A 13 -3.85 4.52 16.10
C SER A 13 -3.79 5.91 15.44
N HIS A 14 -3.16 6.01 14.27
CA HIS A 14 -2.97 7.25 13.51
C HIS A 14 -3.39 7.09 12.05
N ASP A 15 -3.49 8.21 11.34
CA ASP A 15 -3.90 8.24 9.95
C ASP A 15 -2.91 7.50 9.05
N LEU A 16 -3.46 6.79 8.06
CA LEU A 16 -2.72 6.21 6.95
C LEU A 16 -2.95 7.08 5.71
N PHE A 17 -1.89 7.30 4.94
CA PHE A 17 -1.94 8.06 3.70
C PHE A 17 -1.53 7.19 2.51
N ILE A 18 -2.24 7.33 1.39
CA ILE A 18 -1.91 6.66 0.13
C ILE A 18 -1.68 7.72 -0.94
N LEU A 19 -0.54 7.65 -1.64
CA LEU A 19 -0.31 8.53 -2.79
C LEU A 19 -1.08 8.00 -4.00
N GLY A 20 -1.95 8.82 -4.56
CA GLY A 20 -2.85 8.44 -5.64
C GLY A 20 -2.23 8.32 -7.02
N ASP A 21 -1.04 8.90 -7.19
CA ASP A 21 -0.26 8.84 -8.43
C ASP A 21 1.22 8.65 -8.04
N PRO A 22 1.68 7.40 -7.91
CA PRO A 22 3.09 7.12 -7.66
C PRO A 22 3.97 7.38 -8.90
N ASN A 23 3.41 7.89 -10.01
CA ASN A 23 4.07 8.11 -11.29
C ASN A 23 4.72 6.83 -11.87
N TRP A 24 4.16 5.67 -11.51
CA TRP A 24 4.61 4.37 -12.00
C TRP A 24 3.75 4.00 -13.21
N ASP A 25 4.33 4.11 -14.41
CA ASP A 25 3.75 3.71 -15.70
C ASP A 25 2.38 4.33 -16.04
N ASP A 26 2.22 5.64 -15.82
CA ASP A 26 0.96 6.38 -16.05
C ASP A 26 -0.26 5.77 -15.33
N GLN A 27 -0.03 4.99 -14.26
CA GLN A 27 -1.08 4.34 -13.51
C GLN A 27 -2.00 5.37 -12.82
N HIS A 28 -3.31 5.16 -12.95
CA HIS A 28 -4.33 5.94 -12.25
C HIS A 28 -5.02 5.09 -11.19
N LEU A 29 -4.76 5.39 -9.91
CA LEU A 29 -5.47 4.74 -8.81
C LEU A 29 -6.86 5.36 -8.61
N MET A 30 -7.85 4.49 -8.40
CA MET A 30 -9.24 4.83 -8.14
C MET A 30 -9.58 4.53 -6.68
N PHE A 31 -10.06 5.53 -5.94
CA PHE A 31 -10.49 5.40 -4.55
C PHE A 31 -12.02 5.46 -4.54
N GLY A 32 -12.66 4.30 -4.49
CA GLY A 32 -14.06 4.16 -4.87
C GLY A 32 -14.28 4.57 -6.35
N SER A 33 -15.17 5.53 -6.61
CA SER A 33 -15.48 6.00 -7.96
C SER A 33 -14.65 7.21 -8.43
N HIS A 34 -13.64 7.64 -7.67
CA HIS A 34 -12.88 8.86 -7.95
C HIS A 34 -11.43 8.52 -8.29
N ALA A 35 -10.94 9.04 -9.42
CA ALA A 35 -9.51 9.02 -9.73
C ALA A 35 -8.78 9.92 -8.75
N ALA A 36 -7.69 9.42 -8.18
CA ALA A 36 -6.91 10.19 -7.24
C ALA A 36 -6.01 11.21 -7.92
N ARG A 37 -6.05 12.45 -7.41
CA ARG A 37 -5.08 13.50 -7.72
C ARG A 37 -4.50 13.99 -6.40
N GLY A 38 -3.49 13.27 -5.88
CA GLY A 38 -2.81 13.59 -4.61
C GLY A 38 -2.95 12.49 -3.54
N THR A 39 -2.75 12.88 -2.28
CA THR A 39 -2.71 11.96 -1.14
C THR A 39 -4.10 11.72 -0.55
N TYR A 40 -4.46 10.45 -0.38
CA TYR A 40 -5.72 10.01 0.22
C TYR A 40 -5.50 9.58 1.67
N ARG A 41 -6.34 10.07 2.57
CA ARG A 41 -6.33 9.72 3.99
C ARG A 41 -7.28 8.55 4.26
N ILE A 42 -6.83 7.60 5.07
CA ILE A 42 -7.64 6.56 5.69
C ILE A 42 -7.51 6.73 7.21
N ALA A 43 -8.59 7.13 7.87
CA ALA A 43 -8.58 7.36 9.33
C ALA A 43 -8.46 6.03 10.11
N PRO A 44 -8.04 6.08 11.38
CA PRO A 44 -8.05 4.90 12.26
C PRO A 44 -9.40 4.19 12.28
N GLY A 45 -9.40 2.88 12.02
CA GLY A 45 -10.58 2.03 11.98
C GLY A 45 -11.28 1.96 10.62
N ASP A 46 -10.88 2.78 9.64
CA ASP A 46 -11.51 2.80 8.32
C ASP A 46 -10.83 1.86 7.32
N SER A 47 -11.58 1.54 6.27
CA SER A 47 -11.11 0.80 5.10
C SER A 47 -11.42 1.53 3.81
N MET A 48 -10.61 1.28 2.79
CA MET A 48 -10.77 1.80 1.44
C MET A 48 -10.41 0.73 0.42
N ASP A 49 -11.28 0.55 -0.58
CA ASP A 49 -10.94 -0.24 -1.76
C ASP A 49 -10.24 0.68 -2.77
N VAL A 50 -8.99 0.35 -3.09
CA VAL A 50 -8.20 1.03 -4.11
C VAL A 50 -8.17 0.16 -5.35
N ALA A 51 -8.71 0.66 -6.46
CA ALA A 51 -8.72 -0.04 -7.72
C ALA A 51 -7.66 0.52 -8.67
N ALA A 52 -6.98 -0.38 -9.39
CA ALA A 52 -6.09 -0.05 -10.49
C ALA A 52 -6.75 -0.57 -11.79
N PRO A 53 -7.38 0.33 -12.58
CA PRO A 53 -8.15 -0.09 -13.74
C PRO A 53 -7.30 -0.85 -14.76
N GLY A 54 -7.79 -2.00 -15.20
CA GLY A 54 -7.12 -2.86 -16.18
C GLY A 54 -5.84 -3.58 -15.70
N ALA A 55 -5.33 -3.31 -14.50
CA ALA A 55 -4.08 -3.89 -13.99
C ALA A 55 -4.16 -5.42 -13.78
N CYS A 56 -5.35 -6.01 -13.64
CA CYS A 56 -5.47 -7.47 -13.57
C CYS A 56 -5.47 -8.16 -14.95
N ALA A 57 -5.73 -7.41 -16.03
CA ALA A 57 -5.73 -7.95 -17.39
C ALA A 57 -4.33 -7.97 -18.04
N ALA A 58 -3.39 -7.19 -17.50
CA ALA A 58 -1.97 -7.23 -17.86
C ALA A 58 -1.38 -8.60 -17.46
N GLU A 59 -0.48 -9.15 -18.27
CA GLU A 59 -0.09 -10.55 -18.27
C GLU A 59 0.60 -11.02 -16.98
N ARG A 60 -0.15 -11.31 -15.90
CA ARG A 60 0.39 -11.81 -14.62
C ARG A 60 1.69 -11.12 -14.22
N GLU A 61 1.73 -9.81 -14.37
CA GLU A 61 2.94 -9.04 -14.22
C GLU A 61 3.32 -8.93 -12.73
N GLU A 62 4.61 -9.06 -12.45
CA GLU A 62 5.15 -8.93 -11.10
C GLU A 62 5.04 -7.48 -10.58
N TYR A 63 4.91 -6.49 -11.47
CA TYR A 63 4.89 -5.06 -11.14
C TYR A 63 3.62 -4.36 -11.66
N ALA A 64 2.46 -5.01 -11.54
CA ALA A 64 1.21 -4.53 -12.12
C ALA A 64 0.64 -3.25 -11.46
N ILE A 65 0.95 -3.00 -10.18
CA ILE A 65 0.44 -1.87 -9.41
C ILE A 65 1.55 -1.28 -8.55
N GLY A 66 1.71 0.03 -8.64
CA GLY A 66 2.51 0.82 -7.72
C GLY A 66 1.65 1.43 -6.63
N MET A 67 2.06 1.34 -5.37
CA MET A 67 1.40 2.05 -4.27
C MET A 67 2.43 2.62 -3.29
N ILE A 68 2.14 3.79 -2.73
CA ILE A 68 2.92 4.37 -1.63
C ILE A 68 2.01 4.58 -0.45
N PHE A 69 2.35 3.95 0.67
CA PHE A 69 1.63 4.01 1.95
C PHE A 69 2.48 4.75 2.98
N ALA A 70 1.96 5.80 3.62
CA ALA A 70 2.73 6.63 4.54
C ALA A 70 2.01 6.91 5.86
N ASP A 71 2.80 7.18 6.91
CA ASP A 71 2.33 7.61 8.24
C ASP A 71 2.13 9.14 8.36
N GLY A 72 2.36 9.88 7.27
CA GLY A 72 2.19 11.33 7.18
C GLY A 72 1.93 11.80 5.74
N GLN A 73 1.48 13.06 5.59
CA GLN A 73 1.15 13.63 4.28
C GLN A 73 2.37 14.10 3.47
N ASP A 74 3.48 14.37 4.16
CA ASP A 74 4.69 15.02 3.66
C ASP A 74 5.73 14.00 3.16
N ILE A 75 5.34 13.14 2.22
CA ILE A 75 6.16 12.02 1.73
C ILE A 75 7.39 12.52 0.94
N ASP A 76 7.22 13.47 0.01
CA ASP A 76 8.28 13.86 -0.94
C ASP A 76 9.38 14.76 -0.32
N TYR A 77 9.00 15.61 0.65
CA TYR A 77 9.89 16.65 1.21
C TYR A 77 9.92 16.67 2.73
N GLY A 78 9.22 15.73 3.38
CA GLY A 78 8.99 15.76 4.81
C GLY A 78 9.57 14.59 5.57
N SER A 79 9.08 14.41 6.80
CA SER A 79 9.58 13.42 7.76
C SER A 79 8.81 12.11 7.78
N ALA A 80 7.71 12.00 7.03
CA ALA A 80 6.87 10.81 6.98
C ALA A 80 7.66 9.57 6.58
N GLY A 81 7.46 8.49 7.34
CA GLY A 81 7.88 7.16 6.93
C GLY A 81 6.86 6.57 5.96
N ALA A 82 7.35 5.85 4.94
CA ALA A 82 6.49 5.23 3.95
C ALA A 82 6.99 3.86 3.47
N PHE A 83 6.08 3.08 2.91
CA PHE A 83 6.35 1.90 2.09
C PHE A 83 5.99 2.23 0.65
N GLN A 84 6.95 2.11 -0.26
CA GLN A 84 6.70 2.08 -1.70
C GLN A 84 6.68 0.61 -2.13
N THR A 85 5.52 0.13 -2.58
CA THR A 85 5.29 -1.29 -2.88
C THR A 85 4.94 -1.50 -4.35
N ALA A 86 5.53 -2.51 -4.95
CA ALA A 86 4.98 -3.16 -6.13
C ALA A 86 3.99 -4.24 -5.71
N ILE A 87 2.83 -4.27 -6.34
CA ILE A 87 1.83 -5.32 -6.22
C ILE A 87 1.65 -5.96 -7.58
N GLY A 88 1.74 -7.28 -7.60
CA GLY A 88 1.63 -8.05 -8.83
C GLY A 88 1.27 -9.50 -8.58
N TRP A 89 1.33 -10.29 -9.63
CA TRP A 89 1.03 -11.71 -9.54
C TRP A 89 2.14 -12.46 -8.78
N ARG A 90 1.74 -13.18 -7.74
CA ARG A 90 2.64 -14.06 -6.99
C ARG A 90 2.46 -15.53 -7.40
N GLN A 91 3.56 -16.17 -7.81
CA GLN A 91 3.52 -17.58 -8.25
C GLN A 91 3.15 -18.55 -7.12
N ASP A 92 3.55 -18.24 -5.89
CA ASP A 92 3.37 -19.10 -4.72
C ASP A 92 1.95 -19.06 -4.15
N THR A 93 1.26 -17.93 -4.27
CA THR A 93 -0.13 -17.78 -3.80
C THR A 93 -1.16 -17.85 -4.93
N GLY A 94 -0.73 -17.74 -6.19
CA GLY A 94 -1.61 -17.78 -7.36
C GLY A 94 -2.54 -16.57 -7.49
N GLY A 95 -2.23 -15.46 -6.82
CA GLY A 95 -2.99 -14.21 -6.90
C GLY A 95 -2.16 -12.98 -6.60
N LEU A 96 -2.83 -11.84 -6.38
CA LEU A 96 -2.13 -10.58 -6.11
C LEU A 96 -1.41 -10.61 -4.76
N GLY A 97 -0.24 -9.99 -4.73
CA GLY A 97 0.48 -9.73 -3.49
C GLY A 97 1.59 -8.70 -3.70
N VAL A 98 2.19 -8.27 -2.60
CA VAL A 98 3.41 -7.45 -2.64
C VAL A 98 4.55 -8.31 -3.19
N THR A 99 5.17 -7.80 -4.24
CA THR A 99 6.24 -8.46 -5.01
C THR A 99 7.58 -7.76 -4.84
N ASP A 100 7.56 -6.45 -4.63
CA ASP A 100 8.73 -5.65 -4.26
C ASP A 100 8.34 -4.56 -3.27
N GLU A 101 9.28 -4.14 -2.43
CA GLU A 101 9.09 -3.12 -1.41
C GLU A 101 10.36 -2.32 -1.19
N TYR A 102 10.19 -1.01 -1.11
CA TYR A 102 11.18 -0.09 -0.59
C TYR A 102 10.63 0.69 0.60
N THR A 103 11.37 0.72 1.71
CA THR A 103 11.02 1.51 2.89
C THR A 103 11.69 2.89 2.84
N ILE A 104 10.88 3.93 2.96
CA ILE A 104 11.31 5.33 3.10
C ILE A 104 11.30 5.68 4.59
N ARG A 105 12.47 6.06 5.12
CA ARG A 105 12.67 6.35 6.56
C ARG A 105 12.20 5.19 7.45
N THR A 106 11.68 5.48 8.65
CA THR A 106 11.14 4.48 9.57
C THR A 106 9.66 4.74 9.77
N PRO A 107 8.78 4.05 9.03
CA PRO A 107 7.34 4.16 9.22
C PRO A 107 6.94 3.80 10.64
N ALA A 108 6.03 4.58 11.23
CA ALA A 108 5.31 4.26 12.46
C ALA A 108 4.24 3.18 12.25
N LEU A 109 4.15 2.63 11.03
CA LEU A 109 3.22 1.59 10.61
C LEU A 109 3.94 0.28 10.29
N SER A 110 3.24 -0.82 10.49
CA SER A 110 3.57 -2.12 9.91
C SER A 110 2.33 -2.64 9.19
N TYR A 111 2.51 -3.51 8.20
CA TYR A 111 1.37 -4.08 7.48
C TYR A 111 1.47 -5.59 7.30
N SER A 112 0.33 -6.18 7.02
CA SER A 112 0.21 -7.55 6.53
C SER A 112 -0.59 -7.56 5.22
N ALA A 113 -0.22 -8.43 4.30
CA ALA A 113 -0.84 -8.55 2.99
C ALA A 113 -1.30 -9.99 2.74
N ALA A 114 -2.46 -10.17 2.12
CA ALA A 114 -2.96 -11.48 1.73
C ALA A 114 -3.76 -11.41 0.44
N SER A 115 -3.51 -12.36 -0.46
CA SER A 115 -4.33 -12.59 -1.64
C SER A 115 -5.75 -12.99 -1.24
N GLU A 116 -6.75 -12.42 -1.90
CA GLU A 116 -8.15 -12.84 -1.80
C GLU A 116 -8.62 -13.53 -3.09
N SER A 117 -8.09 -13.10 -4.23
CA SER A 117 -8.31 -13.72 -5.53
C SER A 117 -7.16 -13.41 -6.50
N ALA A 118 -7.27 -13.87 -7.74
CA ALA A 118 -6.32 -13.53 -8.80
C ALA A 118 -6.22 -12.01 -9.07
N CYS A 119 -7.28 -11.25 -8.78
CA CYS A 119 -7.36 -9.80 -9.03
C CYS A 119 -7.60 -8.98 -7.77
N SER A 120 -7.55 -9.58 -6.59
CA SER A 120 -7.80 -8.84 -5.36
C SER A 120 -6.93 -9.32 -4.21
N MET A 121 -6.53 -8.37 -3.38
CA MET A 121 -5.83 -8.62 -2.14
C MET A 121 -6.29 -7.66 -1.06
N ARG A 122 -5.95 -7.99 0.19
CA ARG A 122 -6.13 -7.12 1.34
C ARG A 122 -4.79 -6.73 1.94
N MET A 123 -4.73 -5.51 2.46
CA MET A 123 -3.64 -5.00 3.26
C MET A 123 -4.22 -4.42 4.55
N ALA A 124 -3.65 -4.82 5.69
CA ALA A 124 -4.03 -4.28 6.99
C ALA A 124 -2.81 -3.63 7.63
N PHE A 125 -2.94 -2.36 7.97
CA PHE A 125 -1.91 -1.56 8.63
C PHE A 125 -2.19 -1.46 10.12
N VAL A 126 -1.15 -1.56 10.93
CA VAL A 126 -1.17 -1.44 12.39
C VAL A 126 -0.02 -0.54 12.84
N ASP A 127 -0.06 -0.07 14.09
CA ASP A 127 1.09 0.60 14.67
C ASP A 127 2.31 -0.32 14.64
N ALA A 128 3.44 0.19 14.15
CA ALA A 128 4.72 -0.49 14.28
C ALA A 128 5.01 -0.69 15.77
N ARG A 129 5.38 -1.92 16.15
CA ARG A 129 5.87 -2.13 17.51
C ARG A 129 7.10 -1.27 17.68
N ALA A 130 7.12 -0.44 18.73
CA ALA A 130 8.33 0.27 19.11
C ALA A 130 9.46 -0.75 19.15
N HIS A 131 10.54 -0.50 18.40
CA HIS A 131 11.76 -1.24 18.61
C HIS A 131 12.08 -1.09 20.10
N GLU A 132 11.91 -2.17 20.87
CA GLU A 132 12.56 -2.29 22.16
C GLU A 132 14.06 -2.20 21.85
N GLN A 133 14.59 -0.97 21.93
CA GLN A 133 16.00 -0.77 22.14
C GLN A 133 16.28 -1.40 23.50
N THR A 134 16.54 -2.71 23.48
CA THR A 134 17.13 -3.41 24.60
C THR A 134 18.52 -2.80 24.75
N GLY A 135 18.58 -1.79 25.61
CA GLY A 135 19.83 -1.30 26.14
C GLY A 135 20.61 -2.49 26.70
N ARG A 136 21.70 -2.84 26.03
CA ARG A 136 22.86 -3.37 26.73
C ARG A 136 23.85 -2.23 26.81
N GLY A 137 23.73 -1.50 27.91
CA GLY A 137 24.79 -0.66 28.40
C GLY A 137 25.98 -1.49 28.87
N ARG A 138 27.13 -0.83 28.75
CA ARG A 138 28.47 -1.13 29.29
C ARG A 138 29.28 -2.18 28.54
#